data_AF-A0A7C1I2S9-F1
#
_entry.id   AF-A0A7C1I2S9-F1
#
_cell.length_a   1.000
_cell.length_b   1.000
_cell.length_c   1.000
_cell.angle_alpha   90.00
_cell.angle_beta   90.00
_cell.angle_gamma   90.00
#
_symmetry.space_group_name_H-M   'P 1'
#
loop_
_entity.id
_entity.type
_entity.pdbx_description
1 polymer ?
#
loop_
_entity_poly.entity_id
_entity_poly.type
_entity_poly.pdbx_seq_one_letter_code
_entity_poly.pdbx_strand_id
1 'polypeptide(L)'
;MAKEGDVVLIHYQDKPAVFARVESIEPDFKKDWYHVTLLLLTLPMQTVTWILRDAYINGDVFTMGGVPMRLDPVKAPPAAVAPPSEEKESPAASGRGGKLRVIPFKKPE
;
A
#
# COMPACT_ATOMS: atom_id res chain seq x y z
N MET A 1 8.69 1.54 -13.34
CA MET A 1 7.85 2.67 -12.95
C MET A 1 6.92 2.26 -11.83
N ALA A 2 6.94 3.00 -10.72
CA ALA A 2 5.89 2.89 -9.70
C ALA A 2 4.54 3.27 -10.32
N LYS A 3 3.47 2.61 -9.88
CA LYS A 3 2.10 2.82 -10.34
C LYS A 3 1.21 3.26 -9.19
N GLU A 4 0.02 3.72 -9.52
CA GLU A 4 -1.01 3.99 -8.52
C GLU A 4 -1.25 2.77 -7.64
N GLY A 5 -1.33 2.99 -6.33
CA GLY A 5 -1.44 1.95 -5.30
C GLY A 5 -0.10 1.38 -4.82
N ASP A 6 1.00 1.55 -5.56
CA ASP A 6 2.31 1.07 -5.12
C ASP A 6 2.79 1.83 -3.88
N VAL A 7 3.50 1.12 -3.00
CA VAL A 7 4.21 1.72 -1.88
C VAL A 7 5.66 1.94 -2.30
N VAL A 8 6.14 3.16 -2.08
CA VAL A 8 7.53 3.56 -2.32
C VAL A 8 8.20 3.99 -1.02
N LEU A 9 9.49 3.69 -0.90
CA LEU A 9 10.38 4.20 0.14
C LEU A 9 11.10 5.43 -0.40
N ILE A 10 10.87 6.55 0.28
CA ILE A 10 11.52 7.82 -0.02
C ILE A 10 12.83 7.87 0.76
N HIS A 11 13.94 8.06 0.04
CA HIS A 11 15.25 8.31 0.62
C HIS A 11 15.52 9.81 0.68
N TYR A 12 16.06 10.26 1.80
CA TYR A 12 16.54 11.63 2.04
C TYR A 12 18.03 11.56 2.34
N GLN A 13 18.87 12.25 1.56
CA GLN A 13 20.34 12.16 1.71
C GLN A 13 20.84 10.72 1.72
N ASP A 14 20.38 9.92 0.75
CA ASP A 14 20.71 8.49 0.58
C ASP A 14 20.31 7.59 1.76
N LYS A 15 19.55 8.11 2.73
CA LYS A 15 19.04 7.34 3.87
C LYS A 15 17.53 7.11 3.73
N PRO A 16 17.03 5.89 4.00
CA PRO A 16 15.60 5.63 4.12
C PRO A 16 14.94 6.62 5.10
N ALA A 17 13.91 7.34 4.66
CA ALA A 17 13.28 8.36 5.49
C ALA A 17 11.82 8.02 5.78
N VAL A 18 11.01 7.78 4.74
CA VAL A 18 9.55 7.65 4.89
C VAL A 18 8.95 6.78 3.79
N PHE A 19 7.91 6.02 4.13
CA PHE A 19 7.10 5.32 3.14
C PHE A 19 5.97 6.22 2.63
N ALA A 20 5.65 6.10 1.35
CA ALA A 20 4.48 6.72 0.77
C ALA A 20 3.75 5.75 -0.16
N ARG A 21 2.43 5.89 -0.26
CA ARG A 21 1.65 5.24 -1.32
C ARG A 21 1.44 6.22 -2.46
N VAL A 22 1.57 5.74 -3.70
CA VAL A 22 1.25 6.53 -4.90
C VAL A 22 -0.28 6.58 -5.03
N GLU A 23 -0.86 7.77 -4.93
CA GLU A 23 -2.30 8.00 -5.08
C GLU A 23 -2.67 8.28 -6.54
N SER A 24 -1.88 9.09 -7.25
CA SER A 24 -2.10 9.37 -8.68
C SER A 24 -0.80 9.73 -9.41
N ILE A 25 -0.74 9.45 -10.71
CA ILE A 25 0.34 9.91 -11.61
C ILE A 25 -0.30 10.53 -12.86
N GLU A 26 -0.32 11.86 -12.93
CA GLU A 26 -0.95 12.61 -14.03
C GLU A 26 0.10 13.36 -14.87
N PRO A 27 -0.01 13.42 -16.20
CA PRO A 27 0.96 14.13 -17.03
C PRO A 27 0.96 15.65 -16.74
N ASP A 28 2.14 16.25 -16.68
CA ASP A 28 2.33 17.70 -16.63
C ASP A 28 2.34 18.30 -18.05
N PHE A 29 2.23 19.62 -18.17
CA PHE A 29 2.34 20.31 -19.46
C PHE A 29 3.72 20.09 -20.12
N LYS A 30 4.77 19.82 -19.33
CA LYS A 30 6.10 19.47 -19.84
C LYS A 30 6.16 17.99 -20.17
N LYS A 31 6.70 17.68 -21.35
CA LYS A 31 6.94 16.30 -21.78
C LYS A 31 7.78 15.54 -20.75
N ASP A 32 7.34 14.32 -20.42
CA ASP A 32 7.98 13.38 -19.49
C ASP A 32 8.01 13.86 -18.01
N TRP A 33 7.22 14.89 -17.68
CA TRP A 33 6.96 15.31 -16.30
C TRP A 33 5.53 14.94 -15.89
N TYR A 34 5.35 14.72 -14.60
CA TYR A 34 4.11 14.23 -14.02
C TYR A 34 3.84 14.90 -12.66
N HIS A 35 2.57 15.17 -12.38
CA HIS A 35 2.07 15.41 -11.04
C HIS A 35 1.86 14.06 -10.35
N VAL A 36 2.70 13.77 -9.36
CA VAL A 36 2.65 12.54 -8.58
C VAL A 36 2.11 12.87 -7.20
N THR A 37 0.91 12.37 -6.89
CA THR A 37 0.30 12.51 -5.57
C THR A 37 0.73 11.33 -4.70
N LEU A 38 1.31 11.64 -3.55
CA LEU A 38 1.89 10.68 -2.61
C LEU A 38 1.21 10.85 -1.25
N LEU A 39 0.67 9.75 -0.71
CA LEU A 39 0.22 9.67 0.67
C LEU A 39 1.38 9.21 1.56
N LEU A 40 1.95 10.12 2.35
CA LEU A 40 2.98 9.77 3.33
C LEU A 40 2.36 8.96 4.45
N LEU A 41 2.91 7.77 4.66
CA LEU A 41 2.47 6.80 5.66
C LEU A 41 3.16 7.07 7.00
N THR A 42 2.99 8.30 7.51
CA THR A 42 3.50 8.79 8.80
C THR A 42 2.35 9.11 9.75
N LEU A 43 2.66 9.44 11.00
CA LEU A 43 1.70 10.02 11.94
C LEU A 43 2.04 11.50 12.16
N PRO A 44 1.14 12.45 11.81
CA PRO A 44 -0.11 12.24 11.07
C PRO A 44 0.13 11.85 9.60
N MET A 45 -0.86 11.21 8.99
CA MET A 45 -0.83 10.92 7.56
C MET A 45 -1.06 12.21 6.79
N GLN A 46 -0.32 12.40 5.70
CA GLN A 46 -0.38 13.62 4.90
C GLN A 46 -0.24 13.27 3.42
N THR A 47 -0.96 13.99 2.57
CA THR A 47 -0.87 13.85 1.12
C THR A 47 -0.07 15.02 0.55
N VAL A 48 0.87 14.75 -0.34
CA VAL A 48 1.67 15.76 -1.05
C VAL A 48 1.63 15.48 -2.54
N THR A 49 1.71 16.52 -3.36
CA THR A 49 1.83 16.37 -4.82
C THR A 49 3.15 16.95 -5.28
N TRP A 50 3.96 16.14 -5.95
CA TRP A 50 5.27 16.52 -6.47
C TRP A 50 5.26 16.48 -7.99
N ILE A 51 5.94 17.45 -8.62
CA ILE A 51 6.15 17.45 -10.07
C ILE A 51 7.48 16.74 -10.35
N LEU A 52 7.39 15.51 -10.86
CA LEU A 52 8.52 14.61 -11.04
C LEU A 52 8.67 14.23 -12.52
N ARG A 53 9.92 14.01 -12.95
CA ARG A 53 10.20 13.37 -14.24
C ARG A 53 9.97 11.87 -14.16
N ASP A 54 9.66 11.24 -15.30
CA ASP A 54 9.53 9.78 -15.41
C ASP A 54 10.73 9.05 -14.77
N ALA A 55 11.94 9.49 -15.09
CA ALA A 55 13.19 8.96 -14.53
C ALA A 55 13.20 8.90 -12.98
N TYR A 56 12.65 9.91 -12.31
CA TYR A 56 12.60 9.99 -10.84
C TYR A 56 11.58 9.03 -10.23
N ILE A 57 10.46 8.81 -10.93
CA ILE A 57 9.45 7.80 -10.57
C ILE A 57 10.04 6.39 -10.73
N ASN A 58 11.05 6.24 -11.60
CA ASN A 58 11.80 5.00 -11.79
C ASN A 58 12.98 4.81 -10.83
N GLY A 59 13.24 5.77 -9.94
CA GLY A 59 14.24 5.65 -8.88
C GLY A 59 15.55 6.39 -9.13
N ASP A 60 15.62 7.24 -10.15
CA ASP A 60 16.75 8.17 -10.29
C ASP A 60 16.74 9.22 -9.18
N VAL A 61 17.94 9.72 -8.85
CA VAL A 61 18.11 10.77 -7.84
C VAL A 61 17.65 12.11 -8.39
N PHE A 62 16.89 12.83 -7.57
CA PHE A 62 16.47 14.21 -7.84
C PHE A 62 16.73 15.08 -6.62
N THR A 63 16.57 16.41 -6.77
CA THR A 63 16.79 17.34 -5.68
C THR A 63 15.53 18.12 -5.35
N MET A 64 15.20 18.19 -4.06
CA MET A 64 14.17 19.08 -3.53
C MET A 64 14.84 20.12 -2.64
N GLY A 65 14.83 21.39 -3.06
CA GLY A 65 15.51 22.47 -2.32
C GLY A 65 17.03 22.25 -2.15
N GLY A 66 17.68 21.62 -3.13
CA GLY A 66 19.11 21.28 -3.07
C GLY A 66 19.44 20.00 -2.30
N VAL A 67 18.46 19.33 -1.69
CA VAL A 67 18.66 18.08 -0.98
C VAL A 67 18.36 16.88 -1.88
N PRO A 68 19.29 15.90 -2.00
CA PRO A 68 19.06 14.72 -2.82
C PRO A 68 18.00 13.78 -2.23
N MET A 69 17.14 13.30 -3.12
CA MET A 69 15.97 12.47 -2.87
C MET A 69 15.90 11.32 -3.87
N ARG A 70 15.28 10.20 -3.48
CA ARG A 70 15.08 9.04 -4.36
C ARG A 70 13.84 8.23 -3.98
N LEU A 71 13.11 7.68 -4.95
CA LEU A 71 11.96 6.80 -4.74
C LEU A 71 12.34 5.35 -5.02
N ASP A 72 12.08 4.44 -4.08
CA ASP A 72 12.30 3.01 -4.26
C ASP A 72 11.00 2.20 -4.09
N PRO A 73 10.56 1.44 -5.09
CA PRO A 73 9.41 0.54 -4.93
C PRO A 73 9.65 -0.48 -3.81
N VAL A 74 8.71 -0.56 -2.88
CA VAL A 74 8.74 -1.52 -1.78
C VAL A 74 8.16 -2.85 -2.25
N LYS A 75 8.92 -3.93 -2.09
CA LYS A 75 8.44 -5.29 -2.38
C LYS A 75 7.88 -5.91 -1.10
N ALA A 76 6.70 -6.51 -1.21
CA ALA A 76 6.14 -7.30 -0.12
C ALA A 76 7.07 -8.49 0.19
N PRO A 77 7.27 -8.81 1.47
CA PRO A 77 7.92 -10.06 1.85
C PRO A 77 7.19 -11.26 1.22
N PRO A 78 7.89 -12.37 0.93
CA PRO A 78 7.25 -13.56 0.41
C PRO A 78 6.16 -14.03 1.38
N ALA A 79 4.98 -14.34 0.85
CA ALA A 79 3.90 -14.91 1.65
C ALA A 79 4.39 -16.21 2.29
N ALA A 80 4.16 -16.38 3.60
CA ALA A 80 4.32 -17.69 4.21
C ALA A 80 3.38 -18.65 3.48
N VAL A 81 3.95 -19.74 2.94
CA VAL A 81 3.17 -20.76 2.24
C VAL A 81 2.13 -21.27 3.24
N ALA A 82 0.87 -20.93 3.02
CA ALA A 82 -0.21 -21.54 3.78
C ALA A 82 -0.11 -23.06 3.54
N PRO A 83 -0.19 -23.91 4.57
CA PRO A 83 -0.33 -25.34 4.35
C PRO A 83 -1.52 -25.55 3.40
N PRO A 84 -1.44 -26.51 2.46
CA PRO A 84 -2.48 -26.72 1.47
C PRO A 84 -3.81 -26.84 2.21
N SER A 85 -4.76 -25.97 1.86
CA SER A 85 -6.12 -26.08 2.37
C SER A 85 -6.68 -27.40 1.85
N GLU A 86 -6.86 -28.38 2.73
CA GLU A 86 -7.75 -29.51 2.44
C GLU A 86 -9.09 -28.91 2.01
N GLU A 87 -9.48 -29.16 0.76
CA GLU A 87 -10.81 -28.87 0.27
C GLU A 87 -11.81 -29.57 1.20
N LYS A 88 -12.36 -28.84 2.17
CA LYS A 88 -13.56 -29.26 2.85
C LYS A 88 -14.70 -29.16 1.84
N GLU A 89 -14.95 -30.29 1.22
CA GLU A 89 -16.17 -30.61 0.50
C GLU A 89 -17.37 -30.05 1.30
N SER A 90 -18.12 -29.16 0.66
CA SER A 90 -19.29 -28.53 1.27
C SER A 90 -20.33 -29.63 1.55
N PRO A 91 -20.81 -29.81 2.80
CA PRO A 91 -21.84 -30.81 3.02
C PRO A 91 -23.15 -30.31 2.42
N ALA A 92 -23.63 -31.03 1.41
CA ALA A 92 -24.97 -30.90 0.86
C ALA A 92 -26.00 -31.07 1.99
N ALA A 93 -26.98 -30.17 2.01
CA ALA A 93 -28.09 -30.20 2.95
C ALA A 93 -28.88 -31.53 2.86
N SER A 94 -28.95 -32.28 3.96
CA SER A 94 -30.10 -33.15 4.27
C SER A 94 -30.20 -33.35 5.78
N GLY A 95 -31.40 -33.17 6.31
CA GLY A 95 -31.63 -32.84 7.71
C GLY A 95 -31.65 -34.01 8.71
N ARG A 96 -31.50 -33.65 10.00
CA ARG A 96 -32.22 -34.25 11.13
C ARG A 96 -32.03 -33.39 12.38
N GLY A 97 -33.12 -33.21 13.12
CA GLY A 97 -33.26 -32.20 14.16
C GLY A 97 -32.34 -32.38 15.37
N GLY A 98 -31.78 -31.26 15.82
CA GLY A 98 -31.21 -31.08 17.15
C GLY A 98 -31.45 -29.63 17.57
N LYS A 99 -32.22 -29.42 18.65
CA LYS A 99 -32.52 -28.09 19.22
C LYS A 99 -31.22 -27.33 19.49
N LEU A 100 -30.95 -26.26 18.75
CA LEU A 100 -29.95 -25.27 19.14
C LEU A 100 -30.54 -24.41 20.27
N ARG A 101 -29.99 -24.55 21.49
CA ARG A 101 -30.33 -23.66 22.61
C ARG A 101 -29.57 -22.34 22.45
N VAL A 102 -30.31 -21.26 22.24
CA VAL A 102 -29.80 -19.89 22.30
C VAL A 102 -29.59 -19.51 23.76
N ILE A 103 -28.38 -19.09 24.13
CA ILE A 103 -28.05 -18.55 25.46
C ILE A 103 -28.08 -17.02 25.36
N PRO A 104 -29.01 -16.32 26.03
CA PRO A 104 -29.03 -14.86 26.01
C PRO A 104 -27.88 -14.28 26.84
N PHE A 105 -27.20 -13.30 26.25
CA PHE A 105 -26.10 -12.57 26.88
C PHE A 105 -26.66 -11.62 27.95
N LYS A 106 -26.22 -11.78 29.21
CA LYS A 106 -26.58 -10.85 30.29
C LYS A 106 -25.70 -9.61 30.20
N LYS A 107 -26.31 -8.43 30.11
CA LYS A 107 -25.60 -7.15 30.07
C LYS A 107 -25.13 -6.78 31.50
N PRO A 108 -23.88 -6.34 31.70
CA PRO A 108 -23.39 -5.90 33.00
C PRO A 108 -23.98 -4.53 33.38
N GLU A 109 -24.20 -4.31 34.70
CA GLU A 109 -24.69 -3.06 35.33
C GLU A 109 -23.70 -1.90 35.19
#